data_AF-D2ZXI3-F1
#
_entry.id   AF-D2ZXI3-F1
#
_cell.length_a   1.000
_cell.length_b   1.000
_cell.length_c   1.000
_cell.angle_alpha   90.00
_cell.angle_beta   90.00
_cell.angle_gamma   90.00
#
_symmetry.space_group_name_H-M   'P 1'
#
loop_
_entity.id
_entity.type
_entity.pdbx_description
1 polymer ?
#
loop_
_entity_poly.entity_id
_entity_poly.type
_entity_poly.pdbx_seq_one_letter_code
_entity_poly.pdbx_strand_id
1 'polypeptide(L)'
;MQTAAANLQFEEAARYRDQIQALGIMQSNQFIDSKNPNNPNDIDLLALAVSDGLVCVHWVSIRGGRHVGDKSFFPDTKNDPEPNGQDYAEAFVAQHYLGKSKPDIIISNFPVPDALKEALEGEHGKQMQFVTKTIGERKVWLKMAEQNAQMAIAQRRLQQSSQQHRIDELAKILNMNSDDLNRLECFDISHTQGEATIASCVVYDEQNIQPSQYRRYNITTAKPGDDYAAMREVLTRRYGKMQEAEANGEAVKWPDVVLIDGGKGQIGVAISVWEELGLHIPLVGIAKGPERKAGMEELILPFTGETFRLPPNSPALHLLQTVRDESHRFAITGHRKKRDKARVTSSLSDIPGVGSKRRQALLTRFGGLRGVVAASKEDLEQVEGISKALAETIYEHLH
;
A
#
# COMPACT_ATOMS: atom_id res chain seq x y z
N MET A 1 13.93 -19.09 -15.22
CA MET A 1 13.30 -20.22 -14.49
C MET A 1 11.80 -20.35 -14.78
N GLN A 2 10.94 -19.41 -14.37
CA GLN A 2 9.47 -19.54 -14.51
C GLN A 2 9.01 -19.68 -15.98
N THR A 3 9.59 -18.91 -16.90
CA THR A 3 9.32 -19.04 -18.34
C THR A 3 9.74 -20.40 -18.91
N ALA A 4 10.86 -20.97 -18.48
CA ALA A 4 11.31 -22.30 -18.91
C ALA A 4 10.41 -23.43 -18.37
N ALA A 5 9.93 -23.29 -17.12
CA ALA A 5 8.95 -24.22 -16.54
C ALA A 5 7.59 -24.15 -17.26
N ALA A 6 7.14 -22.95 -17.64
CA ALA A 6 5.92 -22.75 -18.42
C ALA A 6 6.02 -23.36 -19.84
N ASN A 7 7.22 -23.39 -20.41
CA ASN A 7 7.50 -24.00 -21.72
C ASN A 7 7.81 -25.51 -21.64
N LEU A 8 7.58 -26.18 -20.49
CA LEU A 8 7.88 -27.60 -20.25
C LEU A 8 9.37 -27.97 -20.41
N GLN A 9 10.28 -27.00 -20.31
CA GLN A 9 11.73 -27.18 -20.40
C GLN A 9 12.32 -27.42 -19.00
N PHE A 10 12.04 -28.59 -18.43
CA PHE A 10 12.33 -28.89 -17.02
C PHE A 10 13.83 -28.90 -16.68
N GLU A 11 14.70 -29.33 -17.59
CA GLU A 11 16.16 -29.33 -17.39
C GLU A 11 16.73 -27.91 -17.33
N GLU A 12 16.29 -27.02 -18.22
CA GLU A 12 16.70 -25.61 -18.16
C GLU A 12 16.13 -24.89 -16.95
N ALA A 13 14.88 -25.18 -16.57
CA ALA A 13 14.29 -24.66 -15.35
C ALA A 13 15.07 -25.07 -14.10
N ALA A 14 15.52 -26.34 -14.02
CA ALA A 14 16.39 -26.83 -12.96
C ALA A 14 17.75 -26.12 -12.97
N ARG A 15 18.40 -25.98 -14.13
CA ARG A 15 19.67 -25.25 -14.26
C ARG A 15 19.56 -23.80 -13.77
N TYR A 16 18.49 -23.10 -14.13
CA TYR A 16 18.25 -21.73 -13.66
C TYR A 16 17.96 -21.66 -12.16
N ARG A 17 17.20 -22.62 -11.61
CA ARG A 17 16.96 -22.71 -10.17
C ARG A 17 18.28 -22.89 -9.42
N ASP A 18 19.13 -23.79 -9.91
CA ASP A 18 20.40 -24.12 -9.28
C ASP A 18 21.38 -22.94 -9.39
N GLN A 19 21.37 -22.17 -10.48
CA GLN A 19 22.10 -20.90 -10.60
C GLN A 19 21.59 -19.83 -9.64
N ILE A 20 20.27 -19.68 -9.48
CA ILE A 20 19.66 -18.75 -8.52
C ILE A 20 20.02 -19.15 -7.08
N GLN A 21 19.99 -20.44 -6.76
CA GLN A 21 20.41 -20.95 -5.45
C GLN A 21 21.92 -20.73 -5.22
N ALA A 22 22.77 -20.99 -6.22
CA ALA A 22 24.20 -20.74 -6.13
C ALA A 22 24.52 -19.25 -5.93
N LEU A 23 23.82 -18.35 -6.63
CA LEU A 23 23.93 -16.90 -6.42
C LEU A 23 23.47 -16.49 -5.01
N GLY A 24 22.39 -17.06 -4.50
CA GLY A 24 21.93 -16.84 -3.13
C GLY A 24 22.93 -17.33 -2.08
N ILE A 25 23.56 -18.49 -2.31
CA ILE A 25 24.61 -19.04 -1.44
C ILE A 25 25.87 -18.15 -1.47
N MET A 26 26.29 -17.68 -2.65
CA MET A 26 27.43 -16.77 -2.79
C MET A 26 27.19 -15.40 -2.12
N GLN A 27 25.97 -14.86 -2.16
CA GLN A 27 25.59 -13.67 -1.38
C GLN A 27 25.60 -13.93 0.12
N SER A 28 25.18 -15.12 0.57
CA SER A 28 25.13 -15.45 2.01
C SER A 28 26.51 -15.64 2.66
N ASN A 29 27.54 -15.99 1.89
CA ASN A 29 28.91 -16.17 2.37
C ASN A 29 29.72 -14.85 2.50
N GLN A 30 29.15 -13.69 2.13
CA GLN A 30 29.86 -12.41 2.21
C GLN A 30 29.87 -11.77 3.61
N PHE A 31 29.10 -12.26 4.57
CA PHE A 31 28.84 -11.58 5.86
C PHE A 31 29.30 -12.35 7.11
N ILE A 32 30.22 -13.31 6.95
CA ILE A 32 30.84 -14.01 8.08
C ILE A 32 31.89 -13.08 8.70
N ASP A 33 31.70 -12.67 9.95
CA ASP A 33 32.72 -11.90 10.68
C ASP A 33 33.88 -12.84 11.05
N SER A 34 34.98 -12.75 10.30
CA SER A 34 36.19 -13.54 10.53
C SER A 34 36.77 -13.39 11.95
N LYS A 35 36.38 -12.35 12.71
CA LYS A 35 36.83 -12.13 14.09
C LYS A 35 36.10 -12.98 15.12
N ASN A 36 34.93 -13.53 14.83
CA ASN A 36 34.20 -14.38 15.80
C ASN A 36 33.43 -15.53 15.12
N PRO A 37 34.13 -16.50 14.50
CA PRO A 37 33.50 -17.55 13.69
C PRO A 37 32.66 -18.55 14.51
N ASN A 38 32.90 -18.67 15.82
CA ASN A 38 32.21 -19.65 16.68
C ASN A 38 31.06 -19.04 17.51
N ASN A 39 31.00 -17.71 17.64
CA ASN A 39 29.89 -17.00 18.28
C ASN A 39 29.65 -15.66 17.56
N PRO A 40 29.10 -15.71 16.33
CA PRO A 40 28.93 -14.51 15.52
C PRO A 40 27.98 -13.52 16.19
N ASN A 41 28.46 -12.30 16.41
CA ASN A 41 27.66 -11.20 16.95
C ASN A 41 26.52 -10.83 15.99
N ASP A 42 25.43 -10.34 16.55
CA ASP A 42 24.38 -9.69 15.79
C ASP A 42 24.82 -8.26 15.44
N ILE A 43 24.84 -7.93 14.15
CA ILE A 43 25.37 -6.67 13.64
C ILE A 43 24.31 -5.99 12.78
N ASP A 44 24.05 -4.72 13.02
CA ASP A 44 23.34 -3.87 12.06
C ASP A 44 24.30 -2.87 11.43
N LEU A 45 24.19 -2.68 10.11
CA LEU A 45 24.85 -1.59 9.40
C LEU A 45 23.84 -0.50 9.06
N LEU A 46 24.23 0.75 9.31
CA LEU A 46 23.46 1.95 9.03
C LEU A 46 24.28 2.87 8.14
N ALA A 47 23.90 2.98 6.87
CA ALA A 47 24.54 3.90 5.95
C ALA A 47 23.61 5.08 5.66
N LEU A 48 24.06 6.26 6.05
CA LEU A 48 23.43 7.54 5.73
C LEU A 48 23.96 8.05 4.39
N ALA A 49 23.05 8.47 3.51
CA ALA A 49 23.37 9.26 2.33
C ALA A 49 22.44 10.47 2.27
N VAL A 50 22.97 11.61 1.82
CA VAL A 50 22.21 12.85 1.59
C VAL A 50 22.56 13.39 0.21
N SER A 51 21.55 13.73 -0.60
CA SER A 51 21.78 14.38 -1.89
C SER A 51 20.51 15.10 -2.37
N ASP A 52 20.67 16.36 -2.75
CA ASP A 52 19.61 17.24 -3.30
C ASP A 52 18.33 17.24 -2.46
N GLY A 53 18.45 17.52 -1.16
CA GLY A 53 17.32 17.59 -0.23
C GLY A 53 16.73 16.23 0.20
N LEU A 54 17.24 15.11 -0.34
CA LEU A 54 16.82 13.77 0.06
C LEU A 54 17.79 13.17 1.08
N VAL A 55 17.24 12.56 2.13
CA VAL A 55 17.97 11.76 3.11
C VAL A 55 17.58 10.29 2.95
N CYS A 56 18.57 9.40 2.99
CA CYS A 56 18.36 7.96 2.98
C CYS A 56 19.20 7.32 4.09
N VAL A 57 18.55 6.49 4.91
CA VAL A 57 19.24 5.58 5.84
C VAL A 57 19.02 4.16 5.33
N HIS A 58 20.08 3.53 4.83
CA HIS A 58 20.06 2.13 4.43
C HIS A 58 20.49 1.26 5.61
N TRP A 59 19.57 0.41 6.05
CA TRP A 59 19.76 -0.52 7.15
C TRP A 59 19.99 -1.93 6.61
N VAL A 60 20.98 -2.61 7.16
CA VAL A 60 21.30 -4.01 6.85
C VAL A 60 21.42 -4.77 8.16
N SER A 61 20.71 -5.90 8.29
CA SER A 61 20.75 -6.76 9.46
C SER A 61 21.51 -8.04 9.18
N ILE A 62 22.55 -8.29 9.96
CA ILE A 62 23.35 -9.52 9.98
C ILE A 62 23.10 -10.21 11.31
N ARG A 63 22.66 -11.47 11.27
CA ARG A 63 22.46 -12.29 12.47
C ARG A 63 23.22 -13.58 12.30
N GLY A 64 23.97 -13.96 13.32
CA GLY A 64 24.82 -15.15 13.28
C GLY A 64 25.74 -15.25 12.05
N GLY A 65 26.28 -14.10 11.58
CA GLY A 65 27.17 -14.04 10.41
C GLY A 65 26.49 -14.22 9.05
N ARG A 66 25.16 -14.11 9.00
CA ARG A 66 24.37 -14.18 7.76
C ARG A 66 23.56 -12.92 7.56
N HIS A 67 23.47 -12.46 6.31
CA HIS A 67 22.55 -11.40 5.93
C HIS A 67 21.10 -11.87 6.08
N VAL A 68 20.34 -11.20 6.94
CA VAL A 68 18.92 -11.53 7.21
C VAL A 68 18.00 -10.62 6.40
N GLY A 69 18.41 -9.40 6.12
CA GLY A 69 17.68 -8.48 5.25
C GLY A 69 18.21 -7.06 5.31
N ASP A 70 17.82 -6.29 4.29
CA ASP A 70 18.16 -4.89 4.13
C ASP A 70 16.93 -4.05 3.77
N LYS A 71 16.99 -2.74 4.08
CA LYS A 71 15.93 -1.79 3.75
C LYS A 71 16.45 -0.37 3.70
N SER A 72 16.06 0.37 2.67
CA SER A 72 16.26 1.82 2.58
C SER A 72 15.07 2.57 3.17
N PHE A 73 15.36 3.50 4.08
CA PHE A 73 14.38 4.38 4.70
C PHE A 73 14.60 5.82 4.22
N PHE A 74 13.51 6.48 3.86
CA PHE A 74 13.50 7.88 3.42
C PHE A 74 12.66 8.69 4.40
N PRO A 75 13.30 9.42 5.33
CA PRO A 75 12.60 10.38 6.18
C PRO A 75 11.90 11.46 5.35
N ASP A 76 10.84 12.06 5.90
CA ASP A 76 10.17 13.19 5.27
C ASP A 76 10.99 14.47 5.46
N THR A 77 11.51 15.03 4.37
CA THR A 77 12.35 16.24 4.33
C THR A 77 11.63 17.42 3.67
N LYS A 78 10.31 17.36 3.42
CA LYS A 78 9.59 18.40 2.66
C LYS A 78 9.73 19.82 3.23
N ASN A 79 9.79 19.94 4.55
CA ASN A 79 9.90 21.23 5.25
C ASN A 79 11.35 21.61 5.57
N ASP A 80 12.32 20.87 5.01
CA ASP A 80 13.74 21.00 5.29
C ASP A 80 14.55 20.84 3.99
N PRO A 81 14.67 21.92 3.19
CA PRO A 81 15.29 21.86 1.86
C PRO A 81 16.79 21.58 1.91
N GLU A 82 17.46 21.84 3.03
CA GLU A 82 18.88 21.56 3.26
C GLU A 82 19.05 20.66 4.50
N PRO A 83 18.59 19.40 4.43
CA PRO A 83 18.50 18.56 5.60
C PRO A 83 19.87 18.19 6.14
N ASN A 84 20.09 18.45 7.42
CA ASN A 84 21.23 17.92 8.14
C ASN A 84 21.05 16.42 8.36
N GLY A 85 21.70 15.60 7.53
CA GLY A 85 21.54 14.14 7.58
C GLY A 85 21.83 13.51 8.95
N GLN A 86 22.66 14.16 9.79
CA GLN A 86 22.93 13.71 11.14
C GLN A 86 21.65 13.65 12.00
N ASP A 87 20.82 14.70 11.96
CA ASP A 87 19.62 14.80 12.79
C ASP A 87 18.60 13.70 12.44
N TYR A 88 18.46 13.42 11.14
CA TYR A 88 17.59 12.35 10.63
C TYR A 88 18.13 10.96 10.96
N ALA A 89 19.45 10.77 10.92
CA ALA A 89 20.07 9.50 11.28
C ALA A 89 19.90 9.20 12.77
N GLU A 90 20.05 10.21 13.63
CA GLU A 90 19.78 10.11 15.07
C GLU A 90 18.32 9.77 15.36
N ALA A 91 17.38 10.49 14.73
CA ALA A 91 15.96 10.22 14.84
C ALA A 91 15.61 8.79 14.37
N PHE A 92 16.23 8.34 13.28
CA PHE A 92 16.06 6.97 12.79
C PHE A 92 16.51 5.95 13.83
N VAL A 93 17.73 6.08 14.38
CA VAL A 93 18.26 5.15 15.39
C VAL A 93 17.33 5.10 16.60
N ALA A 94 16.88 6.25 17.10
CA ALA A 94 15.96 6.31 18.23
C ALA A 94 14.65 5.57 17.94
N GLN A 95 13.99 5.87 16.81
CA GLN A 95 12.71 5.25 16.43
C GLN A 95 12.84 3.75 16.09
N HIS A 96 13.99 3.34 15.57
CA HIS A 96 14.23 1.97 15.11
C HIS A 96 14.56 1.02 16.27
N TYR A 97 15.26 1.49 17.31
CA TYR A 97 15.80 0.62 18.36
C TYR A 97 15.24 0.82 19.77
N LEU A 98 14.75 2.02 20.14
CA LEU A 98 14.16 2.23 21.47
C LEU A 98 12.87 1.39 21.63
N GLY A 99 12.74 0.72 22.78
CA GLY A 99 11.63 -0.19 23.07
C GLY A 99 11.56 -1.45 22.20
N LYS A 100 12.59 -1.72 21.37
CA LYS A 100 12.65 -2.85 20.42
C LYS A 100 13.92 -3.68 20.61
N SER A 101 13.99 -4.80 19.87
CA SER A 101 15.19 -5.67 19.82
C SER A 101 16.38 -4.90 19.25
N LYS A 102 17.57 -5.11 19.83
CA LYS A 102 18.81 -4.41 19.48
C LYS A 102 19.91 -5.43 19.12
N PRO A 103 20.83 -5.09 18.19
CA PRO A 103 21.99 -5.92 17.86
C PRO A 103 23.10 -5.77 18.92
N ASP A 104 24.09 -6.65 18.90
CA ASP A 104 25.29 -6.49 19.73
C ASP A 104 26.17 -5.33 19.22
N ILE A 105 26.16 -5.09 17.91
CA ILE A 105 27.00 -4.08 17.25
C ILE A 105 26.18 -3.26 16.25
N ILE A 106 26.29 -1.94 16.32
CA ILE A 106 25.84 -1.01 15.28
C ILE A 106 27.07 -0.44 14.58
N ILE A 107 27.14 -0.62 13.27
CA ILE A 107 28.17 -0.06 12.41
C ILE A 107 27.55 1.04 11.55
N SER A 108 28.07 2.26 11.61
CA SER A 108 27.49 3.39 10.87
C SER A 108 28.54 4.29 10.24
N ASN A 109 28.18 5.00 9.16
CA ASN A 109 29.05 6.04 8.58
C ASN A 109 28.82 7.43 9.21
N PHE A 110 27.96 7.52 10.22
CA PHE A 110 27.67 8.70 11.01
C PHE A 110 27.82 8.39 12.51
N PRO A 111 28.19 9.36 13.36
CA PRO A 111 28.28 9.16 14.79
C PRO A 111 26.89 9.00 15.43
N VAL A 112 26.74 8.09 16.38
CA VAL A 112 25.57 8.05 17.28
C VAL A 112 25.90 8.90 18.52
N PRO A 113 25.01 9.79 18.98
CA PRO A 113 25.21 10.58 20.20
C PRO A 113 25.33 9.73 21.45
N ASP A 114 26.15 10.15 22.41
CA ASP A 114 26.41 9.39 23.63
C ASP A 114 25.13 9.19 24.47
N ALA A 115 24.27 10.21 24.56
CA ALA A 115 22.97 10.09 25.23
C ALA A 115 22.09 8.98 24.62
N LEU A 116 22.13 8.80 23.30
CA LEU A 116 21.37 7.75 22.64
C LEU A 116 22.02 6.38 22.84
N LYS A 117 23.36 6.29 22.86
CA LYS A 117 24.07 5.05 23.20
C LYS A 117 23.69 4.57 24.60
N GLU A 118 23.76 5.47 25.58
CA GLU A 118 23.43 5.17 26.99
C GLU A 118 21.98 4.68 27.12
N ALA A 119 21.03 5.34 26.46
CA ALA A 119 19.63 4.92 26.45
C ALA A 119 19.43 3.52 25.83
N LEU A 120 20.11 3.23 24.72
CA LEU A 120 20.02 1.94 24.04
C LEU A 120 20.64 0.81 24.87
N GLU A 121 21.82 1.05 25.47
CA GLU A 121 22.50 0.09 26.33
C GLU A 121 21.68 -0.21 27.61
N GLY A 122 21.09 0.82 28.21
CA GLY A 122 20.24 0.69 29.39
C GLY A 122 19.04 -0.23 29.17
N GLU A 123 18.41 -0.19 27.99
CA GLU A 123 17.30 -1.09 27.64
C GLU A 123 17.77 -2.49 27.18
N HIS A 124 18.97 -2.60 26.61
CA HIS A 124 19.44 -3.85 26.01
C HIS A 124 19.83 -4.91 27.05
N GLY A 125 20.27 -4.47 28.24
CA GLY A 125 20.79 -5.36 29.28
C GLY A 125 22.14 -6.01 28.95
N LYS A 126 22.76 -5.62 27.82
CA LYS A 126 24.10 -6.01 27.38
C LYS A 126 24.82 -4.77 26.85
N GLN A 127 26.14 -4.77 26.94
CA GLN A 127 26.97 -3.71 26.36
C GLN A 127 26.91 -3.76 24.82
N MET A 128 26.55 -2.64 24.19
CA MET A 128 26.49 -2.53 22.74
C MET A 128 27.78 -1.90 22.20
N GLN A 129 28.18 -2.27 20.99
CA GLN A 129 29.31 -1.62 20.32
C GLN A 129 28.81 -0.70 19.21
N PHE A 130 29.23 0.56 19.26
CA PHE A 130 28.94 1.55 18.21
C PHE A 130 30.23 1.85 17.44
N VAL A 131 30.29 1.45 16.18
CA VAL A 131 31.52 1.50 15.37
C VAL A 131 31.32 2.39 14.16
N THR A 132 32.05 3.50 14.11
CA THR A 132 32.06 4.40 12.94
C THR A 132 33.29 4.21 12.05
N LYS A 133 34.42 3.81 12.62
CA LYS A 133 35.66 3.54 11.89
C LYS A 133 35.88 2.05 11.75
N THR A 134 35.57 1.52 10.57
CA THR A 134 35.71 0.09 10.25
C THR A 134 37.01 -0.23 9.54
N ILE A 135 37.54 -1.43 9.78
CA ILE A 135 38.69 -2.03 9.07
C ILE A 135 38.32 -3.42 8.54
N GLY A 136 39.05 -3.91 7.54
CA GLY A 136 38.86 -5.27 6.99
C GLY A 136 37.48 -5.48 6.37
N GLU A 137 36.87 -6.64 6.64
CA GLU A 137 35.56 -7.06 6.10
C GLU A 137 34.43 -6.08 6.46
N ARG A 138 34.38 -5.62 7.71
CA ARG A 138 33.37 -4.63 8.17
C ARG A 138 33.42 -3.33 7.36
N LYS A 139 34.60 -2.93 6.85
CA LYS A 139 34.74 -1.77 5.95
C LYS A 139 34.15 -2.02 4.58
N VAL A 140 34.29 -3.24 4.06
CA VAL A 140 33.67 -3.64 2.79
C VAL A 140 32.15 -3.64 2.93
N TRP A 141 31.62 -4.17 4.03
CA TRP A 141 30.18 -4.17 4.31
C TRP A 141 29.59 -2.76 4.43
N LEU A 142 30.24 -1.88 5.22
CA LEU A 142 29.77 -0.50 5.36
C LEU A 142 29.81 0.23 4.01
N LYS A 143 30.87 0.04 3.22
CA LYS A 143 30.97 0.63 1.88
C LYS A 143 29.87 0.13 0.93
N MET A 144 29.49 -1.15 0.99
CA MET A 144 28.36 -1.68 0.21
C MET A 144 27.04 -1.05 0.66
N ALA A 145 26.83 -0.89 1.97
CA ALA A 145 25.64 -0.24 2.50
C ALA A 145 25.57 1.25 2.06
N GLU A 146 26.70 1.97 2.04
CA GLU A 146 26.80 3.34 1.52
C GLU A 146 26.45 3.42 0.03
N GLN A 147 26.96 2.50 -0.78
CA GLN A 147 26.62 2.43 -2.21
C GLN A 147 25.13 2.15 -2.42
N ASN A 148 24.54 1.24 -1.65
CA ASN A 148 23.11 0.97 -1.69
C ASN A 148 22.28 2.19 -1.28
N ALA A 149 22.70 2.94 -0.26
CA ALA A 149 22.03 4.17 0.15
C ALA A 149 22.03 5.22 -0.98
N GLN A 150 23.17 5.41 -1.66
CA GLN A 150 23.29 6.30 -2.81
C GLN A 150 22.45 5.85 -4.01
N MET A 151 22.48 4.55 -4.33
CA MET A 151 21.65 3.97 -5.40
C MET A 151 20.16 4.14 -5.10
N ALA A 152 19.75 3.97 -3.85
CA ALA A 152 18.37 4.16 -3.42
C ALA A 152 17.93 5.63 -3.60
N ILE A 153 18.77 6.61 -3.26
CA ILE A 153 18.49 8.04 -3.52
C ILE A 153 18.35 8.30 -5.02
N ALA A 154 19.28 7.80 -5.84
CA ALA A 154 19.22 8.00 -7.30
C ALA A 154 17.93 7.41 -7.89
N GLN A 155 17.53 6.21 -7.44
CA GLN A 155 16.28 5.57 -7.85
C GLN A 155 15.05 6.39 -7.40
N ARG A 156 15.05 6.88 -6.15
CA ARG A 156 13.96 7.70 -5.61
C ARG A 156 13.79 8.99 -6.40
N ARG A 157 14.89 9.65 -6.76
CA ARG A 157 14.89 10.86 -7.59
C ARG A 157 14.32 10.60 -8.99
N LEU A 158 14.76 9.53 -9.65
CA LEU A 158 14.22 9.14 -10.95
C LEU A 158 12.71 8.88 -10.89
N GLN A 159 12.24 8.25 -9.81
CA GLN A 159 10.81 8.05 -9.58
C GLN A 159 10.07 9.37 -9.39
N GLN A 160 10.56 10.28 -8.53
CA GLN A 160 9.95 11.60 -8.30
C GLN A 160 9.91 12.45 -9.57
N SER A 161 11.01 12.52 -10.31
CA SER A 161 11.06 13.23 -11.60
C SER A 161 10.07 12.65 -12.62
N SER A 162 9.96 11.33 -12.69
CA SER A 162 8.97 10.67 -13.56
C SER A 162 7.53 10.98 -13.13
N GLN A 163 7.24 11.07 -11.82
CA GLN A 163 5.91 11.45 -11.34
C GLN A 163 5.60 12.92 -11.58
N GLN A 164 6.56 13.82 -11.30
CA GLN A 164 6.40 15.24 -11.57
C GLN A 164 6.12 15.48 -13.06
N HIS A 165 6.87 14.83 -13.95
CA HIS A 165 6.62 14.94 -15.38
C HIS A 165 5.21 14.50 -15.79
N ARG A 166 4.64 13.48 -15.13
CA ARG A 166 3.25 13.07 -15.36
C ARG A 166 2.24 14.13 -14.90
N ILE A 167 2.50 14.77 -13.76
CA ILE A 167 1.69 15.87 -13.24
C ILE A 167 1.78 17.08 -14.17
N ASP A 168 2.99 17.45 -14.62
CA ASP A 168 3.20 18.59 -15.52
C ASP A 168 2.44 18.42 -16.84
N GLU A 169 2.47 17.21 -17.43
CA GLU A 169 1.71 16.91 -18.64
C GLU A 169 0.20 16.93 -18.39
N LEU A 170 -0.27 16.47 -17.23
CA LEU A 170 -1.69 16.55 -16.87
C LEU A 170 -2.13 18.00 -16.65
N ALA A 171 -1.33 18.81 -15.97
CA ALA A 171 -1.60 20.22 -15.72
C ALA A 171 -1.73 21.01 -17.03
N LYS A 172 -0.87 20.74 -18.01
CA LYS A 172 -0.99 21.31 -19.37
C LYS A 172 -2.32 20.97 -20.03
N ILE A 173 -2.78 19.72 -19.91
CA ILE A 173 -4.07 19.29 -20.48
C ILE A 173 -5.24 19.99 -19.79
N LEU A 174 -5.16 20.19 -18.48
CA LEU A 174 -6.20 20.82 -17.69
C LEU A 174 -6.14 22.36 -17.73
N ASN A 175 -5.13 22.94 -18.40
CA ASN A 175 -4.84 24.37 -18.39
C ASN A 175 -4.66 24.94 -16.96
N MET A 176 -3.95 24.19 -16.11
CA MET A 176 -3.63 24.54 -14.72
C MET A 176 -2.12 24.68 -14.54
N ASN A 177 -1.69 25.37 -13.47
CA ASN A 177 -0.29 25.29 -13.05
C ASN A 177 -0.03 23.91 -12.43
N SER A 178 1.14 23.33 -12.66
CA SER A 178 1.51 22.04 -12.08
C SER A 178 1.64 22.08 -10.56
N ASP A 179 2.05 23.23 -10.01
CA ASP A 179 2.14 23.46 -8.56
C ASP A 179 0.76 23.44 -7.87
N ASP A 180 -0.31 23.70 -8.62
CA ASP A 180 -1.71 23.64 -8.15
C ASP A 180 -2.32 22.25 -8.34
N LEU A 181 -1.56 21.25 -8.83
CA LEU A 181 -2.05 19.91 -9.16
C LEU A 181 -1.30 18.82 -8.38
N ASN A 182 -1.63 18.68 -7.10
CA ASN A 182 -0.99 17.71 -6.21
C ASN A 182 -1.93 16.58 -5.79
N ARG A 183 -3.21 16.90 -5.60
CA ARG A 183 -4.21 16.03 -5.00
C ARG A 183 -5.35 15.71 -5.96
N LEU A 184 -5.46 14.45 -6.34
CA LEU A 184 -6.54 13.92 -7.18
C LEU A 184 -7.43 12.99 -6.36
N GLU A 185 -8.74 13.16 -6.45
CA GLU A 185 -9.71 12.17 -5.94
C GLU A 185 -10.39 11.46 -7.12
N CYS A 186 -10.37 10.12 -7.13
CA CYS A 186 -11.00 9.34 -8.21
C CYS A 186 -12.15 8.49 -7.68
N PHE A 187 -13.29 8.59 -8.36
CA PHE A 187 -14.51 7.86 -8.04
C PHE A 187 -14.81 6.77 -9.07
N ASP A 188 -15.10 5.57 -8.60
CA ASP A 188 -15.60 4.44 -9.39
C ASP A 188 -16.90 3.91 -8.76
N ILE A 189 -17.89 3.60 -9.60
CA ILE A 189 -19.14 2.97 -9.19
C ILE A 189 -19.10 1.51 -9.60
N SER A 190 -19.11 0.64 -8.60
CA SER A 190 -19.04 -0.80 -8.82
C SER A 190 -20.35 -1.48 -8.46
N HIS A 191 -20.88 -2.20 -9.44
CA HIS A 191 -22.05 -3.06 -9.28
C HIS A 191 -21.63 -4.52 -9.35
N THR A 192 -22.07 -5.29 -8.35
CA THR A 192 -22.02 -6.75 -8.41
C THR A 192 -23.47 -7.23 -8.50
N GLN A 193 -23.79 -8.02 -9.53
CA GLN A 193 -25.16 -8.45 -9.79
C GLN A 193 -25.72 -9.21 -8.57
N GLY A 194 -26.79 -8.68 -7.96
CA GLY A 194 -27.42 -9.23 -6.75
C GLY A 194 -26.91 -8.66 -5.42
N GLU A 195 -25.98 -7.71 -5.42
CA GLU A 195 -25.44 -7.07 -4.21
C GLU A 195 -25.65 -5.55 -4.17
N ALA A 196 -25.47 -4.95 -3.00
CA ALA A 196 -25.55 -3.51 -2.80
C ALA A 196 -24.46 -2.78 -3.60
N THR A 197 -24.86 -1.72 -4.31
CA THR A 197 -23.96 -0.81 -5.03
C THR A 197 -22.91 -0.19 -4.09
N ILE A 198 -21.65 -0.20 -4.51
CA ILE A 198 -20.55 0.40 -3.75
C ILE A 198 -19.83 1.41 -4.64
N ALA A 199 -19.67 2.62 -4.11
CA ALA A 199 -18.78 3.62 -4.68
C ALA A 199 -17.44 3.61 -3.93
N SER A 200 -16.34 3.67 -4.67
CA SER A 200 -15.00 3.87 -4.13
C SER A 200 -14.49 5.27 -4.43
N CYS A 201 -13.76 5.82 -3.47
CA CYS A 201 -12.96 7.03 -3.63
C CYS A 201 -11.51 6.68 -3.26
N VAL A 202 -10.61 6.84 -4.22
CA VAL A 202 -9.17 6.73 -4.00
C VAL A 202 -8.51 8.10 -4.13
N VAL A 203 -7.41 8.28 -3.43
CA VAL A 203 -6.70 9.55 -3.34
C VAL A 203 -5.29 9.36 -3.88
N TYR A 204 -4.90 10.21 -4.82
CA TYR A 204 -3.52 10.44 -5.21
C TYR A 204 -3.11 11.80 -4.64
N ASP A 205 -2.01 11.86 -3.91
CA ASP A 205 -1.50 13.07 -3.28
C ASP A 205 0.01 12.95 -3.12
N GLU A 206 0.72 14.07 -3.16
CA GLU A 206 2.17 14.10 -2.98
C GLU A 206 2.91 13.13 -3.93
N GLN A 207 2.50 13.14 -5.21
CA GLN A 207 3.05 12.29 -6.27
C GLN A 207 2.87 10.77 -6.04
N ASN A 208 2.00 10.35 -5.12
CA ASN A 208 1.78 8.95 -4.82
C ASN A 208 0.33 8.64 -4.45
N ILE A 209 0.00 7.36 -4.53
CA ILE A 209 -1.27 6.82 -4.08
C ILE A 209 -1.35 6.82 -2.54
N GLN A 210 -2.50 7.17 -1.96
CA GLN A 210 -2.70 7.36 -0.51
C GLN A 210 -3.76 6.40 0.09
N PRO A 211 -3.41 5.12 0.35
CA PRO A 211 -4.38 4.11 0.80
C PRO A 211 -5.09 4.43 2.13
N SER A 212 -4.43 5.14 3.04
CA SER A 212 -5.00 5.57 4.32
C SER A 212 -6.18 6.54 4.16
N GLN A 213 -6.23 7.25 3.03
CA GLN A 213 -7.23 8.26 2.73
C GLN A 213 -8.42 7.72 1.92
N TYR A 214 -8.37 6.46 1.50
CA TYR A 214 -9.44 5.87 0.71
C TYR A 214 -10.75 5.77 1.46
N ARG A 215 -11.87 5.86 0.73
CA ARG A 215 -13.21 5.72 1.30
C ARG A 215 -14.07 4.82 0.42
N ARG A 216 -14.89 4.00 1.07
CA ARG A 216 -15.95 3.22 0.41
C ARG A 216 -17.30 3.70 0.92
N TYR A 217 -18.23 3.87 0.00
CA TYR A 217 -19.58 4.30 0.30
C TYR A 217 -20.52 3.18 -0.09
N ASN A 218 -21.24 2.65 0.90
CA ASN A 218 -22.39 1.79 0.62
C ASN A 218 -23.52 2.70 0.15
N ILE A 219 -24.00 2.45 -1.06
CA ILE A 219 -25.11 3.16 -1.68
C ILE A 219 -26.38 2.37 -1.37
N THR A 220 -27.34 3.02 -0.73
CA THR A 220 -28.57 2.37 -0.24
C THR A 220 -29.83 2.93 -0.88
N THR A 221 -29.75 4.13 -1.45
CA THR A 221 -30.93 4.83 -1.99
C THR A 221 -31.10 4.63 -3.49
N ALA A 222 -30.03 4.27 -4.21
CA ALA A 222 -30.08 3.99 -5.64
C ALA A 222 -30.73 2.63 -5.91
N LYS A 223 -31.56 2.55 -6.95
CA LYS A 223 -32.05 1.26 -7.46
C LYS A 223 -30.86 0.41 -7.94
N PRO A 224 -30.94 -0.92 -7.88
CA PRO A 224 -29.90 -1.78 -8.45
C PRO A 224 -29.65 -1.43 -9.93
N GLY A 225 -28.40 -1.07 -10.27
CA GLY A 225 -28.00 -0.66 -11.61
C GLY A 225 -28.26 0.80 -11.97
N ASP A 226 -28.61 1.65 -11.00
CA ASP A 226 -28.69 3.10 -11.19
C ASP A 226 -27.37 3.77 -10.78
N ASP A 227 -26.37 3.66 -11.66
CA ASP A 227 -25.04 4.23 -11.49
C ASP A 227 -25.08 5.76 -11.33
N TYR A 228 -26.07 6.42 -11.92
CA TYR A 228 -26.25 7.88 -11.86
C TYR A 228 -26.71 8.32 -10.48
N ALA A 229 -27.73 7.67 -9.91
CA ALA A 229 -28.15 7.94 -8.54
C ALA A 229 -27.03 7.63 -7.53
N ALA A 230 -26.29 6.54 -7.76
CA ALA A 230 -25.13 6.18 -6.93
C ALA A 230 -24.02 7.24 -6.97
N MET A 231 -23.71 7.75 -8.17
CA MET A 231 -22.74 8.83 -8.36
C MET A 231 -23.17 10.11 -7.64
N ARG A 232 -24.43 10.50 -7.79
CA ARG A 232 -24.99 11.65 -7.07
C ARG A 232 -24.86 11.49 -5.57
N GLU A 233 -25.28 10.34 -5.03
CA GLU A 233 -25.24 10.07 -3.59
C GLU A 233 -23.80 10.16 -3.05
N VAL A 234 -22.81 9.54 -3.71
CA VAL A 234 -21.43 9.53 -3.21
C VAL A 234 -20.79 10.92 -3.23
N LEU A 235 -20.95 11.67 -4.32
CA LEU A 235 -20.37 13.00 -4.45
C LEU A 235 -20.99 13.95 -3.43
N THR A 236 -22.32 13.96 -3.33
CA THR A 236 -23.05 14.79 -2.35
C THR A 236 -22.60 14.49 -0.93
N ARG A 237 -22.47 13.21 -0.57
CA ARG A 237 -22.04 12.79 0.78
C ARG A 237 -20.57 13.11 1.07
N ARG A 238 -19.67 12.99 0.10
CA ARG A 238 -18.24 13.27 0.29
C ARG A 238 -18.04 14.76 0.51
N TYR A 239 -18.53 15.58 -0.43
CA TYR A 239 -18.21 16.99 -0.47
C TYR A 239 -19.10 17.83 0.44
N GLY A 240 -20.37 17.44 0.65
CA GLY A 240 -21.20 18.05 1.68
C GLY A 240 -20.57 17.91 3.07
N LYS A 241 -20.05 16.73 3.41
CA LYS A 241 -19.30 16.54 4.67
C LYS A 241 -18.01 17.35 4.77
N MET A 242 -17.35 17.64 3.64
CA MET A 242 -16.16 18.50 3.62
C MET A 242 -16.55 19.94 3.89
N GLN A 243 -17.62 20.44 3.27
CA GLN A 243 -18.15 21.78 3.54
C GLN A 243 -18.59 21.92 5.01
N GLU A 244 -19.26 20.89 5.55
CA GLU A 244 -19.65 20.87 6.97
C GLU A 244 -18.43 20.91 7.90
N ALA A 245 -17.40 20.10 7.63
CA ALA A 245 -16.17 20.07 8.42
C ALA A 245 -15.42 21.41 8.36
N GLU A 246 -15.31 22.00 7.16
CA GLU A 246 -14.70 23.32 6.96
C GLU A 246 -15.48 24.43 7.68
N ALA A 247 -16.82 24.41 7.60
CA ALA A 247 -17.69 25.34 8.31
C ALA A 247 -17.57 25.22 9.84
N ASN A 248 -17.26 24.02 10.34
CA ASN A 248 -16.99 23.76 11.76
C ASN A 248 -15.55 24.12 12.19
N GLY A 249 -14.72 24.64 11.27
CA GLY A 249 -13.33 25.03 11.53
C GLY A 249 -12.35 23.85 11.59
N GLU A 250 -12.74 22.69 11.07
CA GLU A 250 -11.83 21.55 10.94
C GLU A 250 -10.87 21.74 9.74
N ALA A 251 -9.66 21.22 9.84
CA ALA A 251 -8.71 21.25 8.74
C ALA A 251 -9.15 20.26 7.63
N VAL A 252 -9.62 20.80 6.50
CA VAL A 252 -10.06 20.03 5.34
C VAL A 252 -9.07 20.22 4.19
N LYS A 253 -8.60 19.11 3.60
CA LYS A 253 -7.77 19.14 2.40
C LYS A 253 -8.64 18.85 1.17
N TRP A 254 -8.94 19.89 0.40
CA TRP A 254 -9.69 19.81 -0.86
C TRP A 254 -8.86 19.19 -1.98
N PRO A 255 -9.44 18.38 -2.88
CA PRO A 255 -8.76 17.92 -4.08
C PRO A 255 -8.60 19.06 -5.09
N ASP A 256 -7.51 19.01 -5.84
CA ASP A 256 -7.25 19.95 -6.93
C ASP A 256 -8.03 19.54 -8.18
N VAL A 257 -8.24 18.24 -8.38
CA VAL A 257 -9.03 17.68 -9.49
C VAL A 257 -9.77 16.43 -9.04
N VAL A 258 -10.99 16.26 -9.56
CA VAL A 258 -11.82 15.08 -9.30
C VAL A 258 -12.00 14.28 -10.58
N LEU A 259 -11.56 13.02 -10.54
CA LEU A 259 -11.66 12.06 -11.63
C LEU A 259 -12.90 11.18 -11.44
N ILE A 260 -13.67 11.00 -12.50
CA ILE A 260 -14.83 10.11 -12.52
C ILE A 260 -14.58 8.99 -13.54
N ASP A 261 -14.54 7.73 -13.09
CA ASP A 261 -14.48 6.56 -13.98
C ASP A 261 -15.84 6.31 -14.63
N GLY A 262 -16.16 7.12 -15.63
CA GLY A 262 -17.37 6.96 -16.40
C GLY A 262 -17.56 7.97 -17.53
N GLY A 263 -18.58 7.68 -18.34
CA GLY A 263 -18.89 8.45 -19.53
C GLY A 263 -19.67 9.74 -19.25
N LYS A 264 -20.09 10.40 -20.34
CA LYS A 264 -20.78 11.71 -20.33
C LYS A 264 -21.99 11.76 -19.38
N GLY A 265 -22.75 10.68 -19.24
CA GLY A 265 -23.90 10.62 -18.34
C GLY A 265 -23.51 10.80 -16.87
N GLN A 266 -22.47 10.09 -16.40
CA GLN A 266 -21.99 10.21 -15.01
C GLN A 266 -21.34 11.58 -14.76
N ILE A 267 -20.64 12.12 -15.76
CA ILE A 267 -20.10 13.49 -15.69
C ILE A 267 -21.20 14.54 -15.61
N GLY A 268 -22.29 14.40 -16.37
CA GLY A 268 -23.44 15.30 -16.27
C GLY A 268 -24.05 15.33 -14.86
N VAL A 269 -24.12 14.18 -14.19
CA VAL A 269 -24.56 14.08 -12.80
C VAL A 269 -23.57 14.79 -11.86
N ALA A 270 -22.27 14.58 -12.04
CA ALA A 270 -21.24 15.22 -11.23
C ALA A 270 -21.29 16.75 -11.34
N ILE A 271 -21.49 17.28 -12.56
CA ILE A 271 -21.70 18.72 -12.79
C ILE A 271 -22.90 19.24 -12.01
N SER A 272 -24.04 18.54 -12.08
CA SER A 272 -25.25 18.95 -11.34
C SER A 272 -25.02 19.02 -9.83
N VAL A 273 -24.26 18.05 -9.27
CA VAL A 273 -23.89 18.05 -7.85
C VAL A 273 -22.95 19.22 -7.52
N TRP A 274 -22.02 19.54 -8.41
CA TRP A 274 -21.12 20.70 -8.23
C TRP A 274 -21.90 22.01 -8.20
N GLU A 275 -22.87 22.18 -9.08
CA GLU A 275 -23.75 23.35 -9.11
C GLU A 275 -24.58 23.46 -7.82
N GLU A 276 -25.14 22.35 -7.35
CA GLU A 276 -25.92 22.29 -6.10
C GLU A 276 -25.08 22.62 -4.86
N LEU A 277 -23.81 22.19 -4.83
CA LEU A 277 -22.89 22.45 -3.72
C LEU A 277 -22.08 23.74 -3.86
N GLY A 278 -22.17 24.44 -5.00
CA GLY A 278 -21.37 25.63 -5.29
C GLY A 278 -19.86 25.37 -5.38
N LEU A 279 -19.46 24.22 -5.91
CA LEU A 279 -18.05 23.83 -6.03
C LEU A 279 -17.46 24.24 -7.39
N HIS A 280 -16.18 24.65 -7.38
CA HIS A 280 -15.45 25.07 -8.58
C HIS A 280 -14.26 24.16 -8.92
N ILE A 281 -14.15 23.01 -8.27
CA ILE A 281 -13.05 22.07 -8.47
C ILE A 281 -13.17 21.43 -9.87
N PRO A 282 -12.10 21.39 -10.69
CA PRO A 282 -12.11 20.73 -11.98
C PRO A 282 -12.56 19.26 -11.90
N LEU A 283 -13.51 18.90 -12.77
CA LEU A 283 -13.97 17.53 -13.00
C LEU A 283 -13.33 16.97 -14.27
N VAL A 284 -12.94 15.70 -14.26
CA VAL A 284 -12.42 14.99 -15.44
C VAL A 284 -13.10 13.63 -15.54
N GLY A 285 -13.73 13.36 -16.68
CA GLY A 285 -14.29 12.04 -16.97
C GLY A 285 -13.29 11.16 -17.69
N ILE A 286 -13.19 9.90 -17.25
CA ILE A 286 -12.40 8.86 -17.91
C ILE A 286 -13.37 7.81 -18.41
N ALA A 287 -13.70 7.87 -19.70
CA ALA A 287 -14.60 6.91 -20.32
C ALA A 287 -13.83 5.74 -20.93
N LYS A 288 -14.33 4.52 -20.74
CA LYS A 288 -13.81 3.33 -21.43
C LYS A 288 -14.05 3.49 -22.93
N GLY A 289 -13.00 3.43 -23.74
CA GLY A 289 -13.10 3.52 -25.20
C GLY A 289 -13.99 2.43 -25.81
N PRO A 290 -14.38 2.58 -27.09
CA PRO A 290 -15.33 1.68 -27.77
C PRO A 290 -14.91 0.21 -27.79
N GLU A 291 -13.60 -0.09 -27.74
CA GLU A 291 -13.08 -1.46 -27.70
C GLU A 291 -12.85 -2.01 -26.28
N ARG A 292 -13.12 -1.24 -25.23
CA ARG A 292 -12.82 -1.58 -23.81
C ARG A 292 -11.38 -2.05 -23.55
N LYS A 293 -10.42 -1.63 -24.39
CA LYS A 293 -8.98 -1.88 -24.21
C LYS A 293 -8.34 -0.75 -23.39
N ALA A 294 -7.44 -1.10 -22.49
CA ALA A 294 -6.59 -0.12 -21.79
C ALA A 294 -5.74 0.66 -22.80
N GLY A 295 -5.63 1.98 -22.64
CA GLY A 295 -4.94 2.88 -23.57
C GLY A 295 -5.84 3.52 -24.63
N MET A 296 -7.12 3.16 -24.67
CA MET A 296 -8.13 3.77 -25.56
C MET A 296 -9.16 4.62 -24.80
N GLU A 297 -8.81 5.07 -23.60
CA GLU A 297 -9.68 5.93 -22.81
C GLU A 297 -9.97 7.26 -23.50
N GLU A 298 -11.22 7.72 -23.39
CA GLU A 298 -11.61 9.07 -23.78
C GLU A 298 -11.67 9.94 -22.53
N LEU A 299 -10.95 11.07 -22.57
CA LEU A 299 -11.05 12.10 -21.55
C LEU A 299 -12.17 13.06 -21.89
N ILE A 300 -12.98 13.36 -20.88
CA ILE A 300 -14.09 14.31 -20.98
C ILE A 300 -13.76 15.48 -20.05
N LEU A 301 -13.57 16.66 -20.63
CA LEU A 301 -13.30 17.91 -19.89
C LEU A 301 -14.59 18.76 -19.91
N PRO A 302 -15.44 18.70 -18.88
CA PRO A 302 -16.73 19.38 -18.86
C PRO A 302 -16.60 20.90 -18.94
N PHE A 303 -15.52 21.48 -18.42
CA PHE A 303 -15.30 22.93 -18.40
C PHE A 303 -14.91 23.51 -19.77
N THR A 304 -14.33 22.70 -20.68
CA THR A 304 -14.10 23.10 -22.09
C THR A 304 -15.15 22.51 -23.04
N GLY A 305 -15.92 21.51 -22.59
CA GLY A 305 -16.83 20.73 -23.43
C GLY A 305 -16.11 19.73 -24.34
N GLU A 306 -14.79 19.62 -24.23
CA GLU A 306 -13.98 18.78 -25.11
C GLU A 306 -14.05 17.30 -24.70
N THR A 307 -14.03 16.43 -25.70
CA THR A 307 -13.84 15.00 -25.53
C THR A 307 -12.78 14.55 -26.52
N PHE A 308 -11.67 14.04 -26.02
CA PHE A 308 -10.54 13.63 -26.86
C PHE A 308 -9.79 12.45 -26.26
N ARG A 309 -8.93 11.84 -27.07
CA ARG A 309 -8.04 10.75 -26.65
C ARG A 309 -6.62 11.26 -26.54
N LEU A 310 -5.94 10.82 -25.50
CA LEU A 310 -4.51 11.03 -25.38
C LEU A 310 -3.74 9.98 -26.18
N PRO A 311 -2.55 10.32 -26.71
CA PRO A 311 -1.64 9.34 -27.26
C PRO A 311 -1.34 8.21 -26.25
N PRO A 312 -1.22 6.94 -26.68
CA PRO A 312 -0.98 5.82 -25.78
C PRO A 312 0.29 5.92 -24.92
N ASN A 313 1.27 6.72 -25.35
CA ASN A 313 2.53 6.98 -24.64
C ASN A 313 2.49 8.26 -23.79
N SER A 314 1.35 8.93 -23.66
CA SER A 314 1.21 10.16 -22.89
C SER A 314 1.47 9.91 -21.40
N PRO A 315 2.40 10.66 -20.76
CA PRO A 315 2.63 10.57 -19.32
C PRO A 315 1.37 10.86 -18.49
N ALA A 316 0.57 11.85 -18.91
CA ALA A 316 -0.69 12.19 -18.25
C ALA A 316 -1.70 11.03 -18.31
N LEU A 317 -1.80 10.34 -19.46
CA LEU A 317 -2.67 9.17 -19.59
C LEU A 317 -2.27 8.07 -18.61
N HIS A 318 -0.96 7.79 -18.48
CA HIS A 318 -0.46 6.79 -17.53
C HIS A 318 -0.79 7.14 -16.07
N LEU A 319 -0.76 8.42 -15.70
CA LEU A 319 -1.17 8.86 -14.36
C LEU A 319 -2.66 8.61 -14.13
N LEU A 320 -3.51 9.05 -15.06
CA LEU A 320 -4.96 8.86 -14.98
C LEU A 320 -5.34 7.39 -14.93
N GLN A 321 -4.70 6.54 -15.72
CA GLN A 321 -4.85 5.08 -15.68
C GLN A 321 -4.42 4.51 -14.33
N THR A 322 -3.28 4.94 -13.79
CA THR A 322 -2.80 4.47 -12.47
C THR A 322 -3.82 4.75 -11.38
N VAL A 323 -4.37 5.97 -11.34
CA VAL A 323 -5.36 6.37 -10.32
C VAL A 323 -6.69 5.64 -10.54
N ARG A 324 -7.15 5.51 -11.79
CA ARG A 324 -8.39 4.78 -12.12
C ARG A 324 -8.30 3.30 -11.77
N ASP A 325 -7.24 2.63 -12.21
CA ASP A 325 -7.04 1.19 -11.99
C ASP A 325 -6.94 0.88 -10.48
N GLU A 326 -6.36 1.80 -9.71
CA GLU A 326 -6.36 1.72 -8.25
C GLU A 326 -7.77 1.88 -7.64
N SER A 327 -8.60 2.79 -8.16
CA SER A 327 -10.01 2.92 -7.76
C SER A 327 -10.76 1.62 -8.00
N HIS A 328 -10.61 1.06 -9.21
CA HIS A 328 -11.22 -0.20 -9.61
C HIS A 328 -10.76 -1.37 -8.73
N ARG A 329 -9.45 -1.46 -8.44
CA ARG A 329 -8.88 -2.46 -7.53
C ARG A 329 -9.45 -2.31 -6.12
N PHE A 330 -9.59 -1.08 -5.63
CA PHE A 330 -10.12 -0.79 -4.30
C PHE A 330 -11.62 -1.15 -4.17
N ALA A 331 -12.40 -0.96 -5.23
CA ALA A 331 -13.77 -1.44 -5.33
C ALA A 331 -13.86 -2.98 -5.26
N ILE A 332 -13.13 -3.69 -6.13
CA ILE A 332 -13.15 -5.16 -6.22
C ILE A 332 -12.75 -5.82 -4.88
N THR A 333 -11.69 -5.31 -4.24
CA THR A 333 -11.22 -5.85 -2.95
C THR A 333 -12.25 -5.66 -1.83
N GLY A 334 -13.04 -4.58 -1.88
CA GLY A 334 -14.15 -4.34 -0.95
C GLY A 334 -15.25 -5.38 -1.12
N HIS A 335 -15.67 -5.64 -2.36
CA HIS A 335 -16.66 -6.66 -2.69
C HIS A 335 -16.20 -8.07 -2.28
N ARG A 336 -14.92 -8.42 -2.48
CA ARG A 336 -14.41 -9.73 -2.05
C ARG A 336 -14.54 -9.94 -0.54
N LYS A 337 -14.13 -8.97 0.29
CA LYS A 337 -14.25 -9.08 1.75
C LYS A 337 -15.71 -9.12 2.22
N LYS A 338 -16.60 -8.34 1.57
CA LYS A 338 -18.03 -8.33 1.89
C LYS A 338 -18.71 -9.65 1.47
N ARG A 339 -18.37 -10.19 0.30
CA ARG A 339 -18.80 -11.51 -0.19
C ARG A 339 -18.37 -12.64 0.72
N ASP A 340 -17.10 -12.65 1.10
CA ASP A 340 -16.58 -13.68 2.01
C ASP A 340 -17.32 -13.60 3.36
N LYS A 341 -17.55 -12.39 3.90
CA LYS A 341 -18.31 -12.22 5.14
C LYS A 341 -19.79 -12.58 5.02
N ALA A 342 -20.48 -12.20 3.95
CA ALA A 342 -21.89 -12.49 3.71
C ALA A 342 -22.14 -13.99 3.48
N ARG A 343 -21.28 -14.66 2.71
CA ARG A 343 -21.30 -16.12 2.55
C ARG A 343 -21.03 -16.84 3.86
N VAL A 344 -20.10 -16.34 4.68
CA VAL A 344 -19.84 -16.83 6.05
C VAL A 344 -21.05 -16.66 6.98
N THR A 345 -21.85 -15.60 6.79
CA THR A 345 -23.02 -15.37 7.64
C THR A 345 -24.22 -16.23 7.25
N SER A 346 -24.48 -16.39 5.94
CA SER A 346 -25.61 -17.18 5.42
C SER A 346 -25.47 -18.67 5.73
N SER A 347 -24.32 -19.30 5.42
CA SER A 347 -24.21 -20.77 5.57
C SER A 347 -24.34 -21.27 7.01
N LEU A 348 -23.93 -20.48 8.01
CA LEU A 348 -24.07 -20.82 9.44
C LEU A 348 -25.36 -20.26 10.08
N SER A 349 -26.06 -19.33 9.44
CA SER A 349 -27.36 -18.83 9.92
C SER A 349 -28.53 -19.72 9.52
N ASP A 350 -28.37 -20.43 8.41
CA ASP A 350 -29.43 -21.25 7.83
C ASP A 350 -29.54 -22.63 8.54
N ILE A 351 -28.58 -22.95 9.43
CA ILE A 351 -28.55 -24.20 10.20
C ILE A 351 -29.47 -24.08 11.43
N PRO A 352 -30.54 -24.90 11.53
CA PRO A 352 -31.43 -24.89 12.69
C PRO A 352 -30.67 -25.15 13.99
N GLY A 353 -30.83 -24.28 14.99
CA GLY A 353 -30.20 -24.42 16.31
C GLY A 353 -28.83 -23.72 16.48
N VAL A 354 -28.27 -23.12 15.42
CA VAL A 354 -27.02 -22.33 15.48
C VAL A 354 -27.31 -20.83 15.63
N GLY A 355 -27.53 -20.41 16.87
CA GLY A 355 -27.68 -18.99 17.23
C GLY A 355 -26.38 -18.19 17.15
N SER A 356 -26.47 -16.86 17.31
CA SER A 356 -25.34 -15.92 17.22
C SER A 356 -24.17 -16.25 18.15
N LYS A 357 -24.43 -16.69 19.39
CA LYS A 357 -23.39 -17.06 20.37
C LYS A 357 -22.58 -18.30 19.95
N ARG A 358 -23.26 -19.38 19.53
CA ARG A 358 -22.62 -20.61 19.05
C ARG A 358 -21.82 -20.38 17.77
N ARG A 359 -22.35 -19.53 16.88
CA ARG A 359 -21.66 -19.11 15.65
C ARG A 359 -20.35 -18.40 15.93
N GLN A 360 -20.35 -17.44 16.86
CA GLN A 360 -19.14 -16.73 17.23
C GLN A 360 -18.10 -17.68 17.82
N ALA A 361 -18.53 -18.62 18.69
CA ALA A 361 -17.65 -19.65 19.24
C ALA A 361 -16.99 -20.53 18.15
N LEU A 362 -17.76 -20.96 17.15
CA LEU A 362 -17.26 -21.72 16.00
C LEU A 362 -16.23 -20.94 15.19
N LEU A 363 -16.56 -19.70 14.80
CA LEU A 363 -15.67 -18.87 13.99
C LEU A 363 -14.38 -18.50 14.72
N THR A 364 -14.47 -18.25 16.03
CA THR A 364 -13.30 -17.94 16.87
C THR A 364 -12.40 -19.16 17.03
N ARG A 365 -12.95 -20.35 17.28
CA ARG A 365 -12.15 -21.58 17.46
C ARG A 365 -11.45 -22.00 16.17
N PHE A 366 -12.14 -21.94 15.03
CA PHE A 366 -11.63 -22.47 13.76
C PHE A 366 -11.07 -21.40 12.82
N GLY A 367 -10.95 -20.14 13.24
CA GLY A 367 -10.33 -19.09 12.43
C GLY A 367 -11.15 -18.67 11.20
N GLY A 368 -12.48 -18.82 11.26
CA GLY A 368 -13.41 -18.48 10.18
C GLY A 368 -14.10 -19.70 9.53
N LEU A 369 -15.03 -19.46 8.59
CA LEU A 369 -15.88 -20.52 8.01
C LEU A 369 -15.07 -21.64 7.36
N ARG A 370 -13.95 -21.33 6.70
CA ARG A 370 -13.11 -22.36 6.07
C ARG A 370 -12.58 -23.38 7.08
N GLY A 371 -12.22 -22.94 8.28
CA GLY A 371 -11.81 -23.87 9.33
C GLY A 371 -12.99 -24.66 9.88
N VAL A 372 -14.19 -24.08 9.94
CA VAL A 372 -15.41 -24.81 10.36
C VAL A 372 -15.79 -25.88 9.33
N VAL A 373 -15.69 -25.58 8.03
CA VAL A 373 -15.92 -26.55 6.95
C VAL A 373 -14.84 -27.63 6.92
N ALA A 374 -13.60 -27.31 7.30
CA ALA A 374 -12.53 -28.32 7.37
C ALA A 374 -12.52 -29.14 8.67
N ALA A 375 -13.36 -28.80 9.64
CA ALA A 375 -13.40 -29.46 10.95
C ALA A 375 -14.16 -30.79 10.88
N SER A 376 -13.67 -31.79 11.62
CA SER A 376 -14.37 -33.06 11.80
C SER A 376 -15.61 -32.90 12.68
N LYS A 377 -16.53 -33.88 12.66
CA LYS A 377 -17.71 -33.89 13.55
C LYS A 377 -17.26 -33.82 15.01
N GLU A 378 -16.21 -34.56 15.35
CA GLU A 378 -15.62 -34.61 16.69
C GLU A 378 -15.04 -33.26 17.13
N ASP A 379 -14.43 -32.50 16.21
CA ASP A 379 -13.89 -31.18 16.51
C ASP A 379 -14.99 -30.15 16.76
N LEU A 380 -16.10 -30.22 16.01
CA LEU A 380 -17.25 -29.34 16.16
C LEU A 380 -17.95 -29.54 17.52
N GLU A 381 -17.98 -30.77 18.03
CA GLU A 381 -18.52 -31.10 19.36
C GLU A 381 -17.73 -30.46 20.52
N GLN A 382 -16.44 -30.19 20.33
CA GLN A 382 -15.59 -29.58 21.37
C GLN A 382 -15.86 -28.10 21.58
N VAL A 383 -16.73 -27.48 20.78
CA VAL A 383 -17.08 -26.07 20.90
C VAL A 383 -18.16 -25.91 21.97
N GLU A 384 -17.92 -25.00 22.90
CA GLU A 384 -18.83 -24.75 24.02
C GLU A 384 -20.27 -24.46 23.55
N GLY A 385 -21.20 -25.28 24.03
CA GLY A 385 -22.63 -25.16 23.71
C GLY A 385 -23.07 -25.88 22.43
N ILE A 386 -22.22 -26.69 21.79
CA ILE A 386 -22.58 -27.57 20.67
C ILE A 386 -22.75 -29.00 21.18
N SER A 387 -23.94 -29.57 21.03
CA SER A 387 -24.19 -30.98 21.33
C SER A 387 -23.80 -31.85 20.13
N LYS A 388 -23.58 -33.15 20.37
CA LYS A 388 -23.33 -34.16 19.32
C LYS A 388 -24.33 -34.09 18.15
N ALA A 389 -25.62 -34.03 18.46
CA ALA A 389 -26.67 -33.91 17.44
C ALA A 389 -26.57 -32.60 16.63
N LEU A 390 -26.14 -31.50 17.27
CA LEU A 390 -25.96 -30.22 16.58
C LEU A 390 -24.69 -30.20 15.74
N ALA A 391 -23.60 -30.84 16.20
CA ALA A 391 -22.37 -31.00 15.43
C ALA A 391 -22.59 -31.83 14.16
N GLU A 392 -23.37 -32.91 14.26
CA GLU A 392 -23.81 -33.70 13.09
C GLU A 392 -24.61 -32.85 12.10
N THR A 393 -25.61 -32.10 12.59
CA THR A 393 -26.44 -31.22 11.76
C THR A 393 -25.61 -30.13 11.06
N ILE A 394 -24.62 -29.56 11.77
CA ILE A 394 -23.71 -28.56 11.22
C ILE A 394 -22.83 -29.17 10.12
N TYR A 395 -22.27 -30.35 10.38
CA TYR A 395 -21.40 -31.03 9.43
C TYR A 395 -22.16 -31.40 8.14
N GLU A 396 -23.38 -31.90 8.26
CA GLU A 396 -24.27 -32.26 7.13
C GLU A 396 -24.77 -31.07 6.31
N HIS A 397 -24.83 -29.87 6.90
CA HIS A 397 -25.17 -28.65 6.15
C HIS A 397 -23.97 -28.03 5.43
N LEU A 398 -22.75 -28.36 5.84
CA LEU A 398 -21.51 -27.75 5.36
C LEU A 398 -20.70 -28.65 4.41
N HIS A 399 -21.04 -29.95 4.34
CA HIS A 399 -20.48 -30.98 3.45
C HIS A 399 -21.61 -31.63 2.66
#